data_AF-A0A920RVC9-F1
#
_entry.id   AF-A0A920RVC9-F1
#
_cell.length_a   1.000
_cell.length_b   1.000
_cell.length_c   1.000
_cell.angle_alpha   90.00
_cell.angle_beta   90.00
_cell.angle_gamma   90.00
#
_symmetry.space_group_name_H-M   'P 1'
#
loop_
_entity.id
_entity.type
_entity.pdbx_description
1 polymer ?
#
loop_
_entity_poly.entity_id
_entity_poly.type
_entity_poly.pdbx_seq_one_letter_code
_entity_poly.pdbx_strand_id
1 'polypeptide(L)'
;MSGSLRILFEEVKPQKHDHIDIVFKNNCLLRFTDPRKFGSFLWSKDPEVHPLLKHLGPEPLGNSFSGEYLFQASRKRKVSLKNFIMNAQVLAGVGNIYASEALFLSKIRPQKRAGNVSRKQYDLLAFSIKELLQNSIEKGGTTLRDFVGSDNKPGYFKNELMVYGRAGKACKKCSSLLKEIRLSQRSSVYCPKCQA
;
A
#
# COMPACT_ATOMS: atom_id res chain seq x y z
N MET A 1 0.25 0.65 -10.81
CA MET A 1 -0.38 -0.55 -10.24
C MET A 1 0.10 -1.84 -10.91
N SER A 2 0.52 -1.83 -12.19
CA SER A 2 0.84 -3.06 -12.96
C SER A 2 2.30 -3.17 -13.41
N GLY A 3 3.16 -2.24 -13.00
CA GLY A 3 4.59 -2.32 -13.29
C GLY A 3 5.23 -3.45 -12.48
N SER A 4 6.11 -4.21 -13.10
CA SER A 4 6.91 -5.25 -12.44
C SER A 4 8.36 -5.21 -12.94
N LEU A 5 9.28 -5.64 -12.06
CA LEU A 5 10.69 -5.80 -12.35
C LEU A 5 11.06 -7.28 -12.21
N ARG A 6 11.75 -7.82 -13.21
CA ARG A 6 12.17 -9.23 -13.24
C ARG A 6 13.64 -9.34 -13.63
N ILE A 7 14.35 -10.25 -13.00
CA ILE A 7 15.73 -10.61 -13.35
C ILE A 7 15.65 -11.83 -14.26
N LEU A 8 16.26 -11.76 -15.45
CA LEU A 8 16.34 -12.87 -16.39
C LEU A 8 17.82 -13.25 -16.57
N PHE A 9 18.11 -14.54 -16.44
CA PHE A 9 19.47 -15.10 -16.59
C PHE A 9 19.78 -15.59 -18.00
N GLU A 10 18.78 -15.55 -18.88
CA GLU A 10 18.88 -15.94 -20.28
C GLU A 10 18.31 -14.82 -21.16
N GLU A 11 18.74 -14.78 -22.41
CA GLU A 11 18.26 -13.79 -23.37
C GLU A 11 16.83 -14.14 -23.83
N VAL A 12 15.85 -13.57 -23.15
CA VAL A 12 14.43 -13.72 -23.48
C VAL A 12 13.99 -12.54 -24.34
N LYS A 13 13.41 -12.82 -25.52
CA LYS A 13 12.87 -11.77 -26.40
C LYS A 13 11.83 -10.90 -25.65
N PRO A 14 11.88 -9.57 -25.81
CA PRO A 14 10.87 -8.67 -25.22
C PRO A 14 9.45 -9.00 -25.69
N GLN A 15 8.50 -8.93 -24.76
CA GLN A 15 7.07 -9.05 -25.03
C GLN A 15 6.42 -7.66 -25.18
N LYS A 16 5.13 -7.63 -25.58
CA LYS A 16 4.35 -6.41 -25.88
C LYS A 16 4.42 -5.29 -24.83
N HIS A 17 4.62 -5.65 -23.56
CA HIS A 17 4.59 -4.72 -22.43
C HIS A 17 5.93 -4.58 -21.72
N ASP A 18 6.99 -5.16 -22.29
CA ASP A 18 8.36 -5.01 -21.81
C ASP A 18 8.94 -3.72 -22.41
N HIS A 19 9.18 -2.72 -21.56
CA HIS A 19 9.48 -1.36 -22.03
C HIS A 19 10.95 -0.97 -21.85
N ILE A 20 11.64 -1.54 -20.85
CA ILE A 20 13.02 -1.20 -20.51
C ILE A 20 13.76 -2.47 -20.09
N ASP A 21 14.93 -2.69 -20.69
CA ASP A 21 15.91 -3.67 -20.26
C ASP A 21 17.21 -2.97 -19.82
N ILE A 22 17.74 -3.37 -18.66
CA ILE A 22 19.10 -3.04 -18.23
C ILE A 22 19.91 -4.32 -18.34
N VAL A 23 20.82 -4.38 -19.31
CA VAL A 23 21.69 -5.53 -19.58
C VAL A 23 22.98 -5.38 -18.76
N PHE A 24 23.30 -6.40 -17.96
CA PHE A 24 24.51 -6.46 -17.15
C PHE A 24 25.62 -7.23 -17.87
N LYS A 25 26.87 -7.04 -17.42
CA LYS A 25 28.06 -7.68 -18.02
C LYS A 25 28.05 -9.21 -18.00
N ASN A 26 27.31 -9.83 -17.08
CA ASN A 26 27.18 -11.28 -16.96
C ASN A 26 26.03 -11.86 -17.80
N ASN A 27 25.55 -11.12 -18.82
CA ASN A 27 24.40 -11.46 -19.67
C ASN A 27 23.07 -11.64 -18.92
N CYS A 28 23.01 -11.29 -17.64
CA CYS A 28 21.78 -11.13 -16.91
C CYS A 28 21.12 -9.80 -17.29
N LEU A 29 19.79 -9.73 -17.30
CA LEU A 29 19.07 -8.48 -17.52
C LEU A 29 17.99 -8.23 -16.48
N LEU A 30 17.81 -6.95 -16.15
CA LEU A 30 16.66 -6.46 -15.38
C LEU A 30 15.64 -5.87 -16.36
N ARG A 31 14.44 -6.43 -16.37
CA ARG A 31 13.36 -6.03 -17.27
C ARG A 31 12.24 -5.34 -16.51
N PHE A 32 11.83 -4.18 -17.02
CA PHE A 32 10.64 -3.45 -16.57
C PHE A 32 9.47 -3.68 -17.52
N THR A 33 8.41 -4.29 -17.00
CA THR A 33 7.16 -4.57 -17.73
C THR A 33 6.05 -3.72 -17.14
N ASP A 34 5.31 -2.96 -17.96
CA ASP A 34 4.16 -2.19 -17.48
C ASP A 34 3.02 -2.09 -18.51
N PRO A 35 2.01 -2.97 -18.44
CA PRO A 35 0.90 -2.97 -19.39
C PRO A 35 0.14 -1.64 -19.49
N ARG A 36 0.09 -0.87 -18.39
CA ARG A 36 -0.67 0.39 -18.31
C ARG A 36 0.18 1.63 -18.53
N LYS A 37 1.51 1.49 -18.57
CA LYS A 37 2.47 2.59 -18.77
C LYS A 37 2.28 3.74 -17.77
N PHE A 38 2.03 3.41 -16.51
CA PHE A 38 1.86 4.35 -15.39
C PHE A 38 3.10 4.44 -14.51
N GLY A 39 4.03 3.48 -14.59
CA GLY A 39 5.33 3.56 -13.93
C GLY A 39 6.25 4.57 -14.61
N SER A 40 7.31 4.93 -13.90
CA SER A 40 8.30 5.91 -14.35
C SER A 40 9.71 5.36 -14.14
N PHE A 41 10.59 5.58 -15.12
CA PHE A 41 12.02 5.29 -15.01
C PHE A 41 12.77 6.61 -15.21
N LEU A 42 13.36 7.13 -14.14
CA LEU A 42 13.94 8.47 -14.09
C LEU A 42 15.37 8.38 -13.53
N TRP A 43 16.26 9.20 -14.08
CA TRP A 43 17.62 9.36 -13.58
C TRP A 43 17.76 10.71 -12.87
N SER A 44 18.38 10.72 -11.69
CA SER A 44 18.71 11.93 -10.95
C SER A 44 20.11 11.82 -10.36
N LYS A 45 20.89 12.91 -10.41
CA LYS A 45 22.17 13.01 -9.72
C LYS A 45 22.01 13.15 -8.21
N ASP A 46 20.91 13.78 -7.79
CA ASP A 46 20.55 13.97 -6.39
C ASP A 46 19.09 13.52 -6.20
N PRO A 47 18.87 12.28 -5.74
CA PRO A 47 17.51 11.76 -5.51
C PRO A 47 16.79 12.43 -4.34
N GLU A 48 17.49 12.95 -3.34
CA GLU A 48 16.87 13.49 -2.12
C GLU A 48 16.10 14.78 -2.40
N VAL A 49 16.57 15.60 -3.33
CA VAL A 49 15.91 16.84 -3.76
C VAL A 49 14.92 16.63 -4.91
N HIS A 50 14.76 15.39 -5.40
CA HIS A 50 13.90 15.10 -6.53
C HIS A 50 12.43 15.41 -6.19
N PRO A 51 11.66 16.12 -7.05
CA PRO A 51 10.29 16.53 -6.74
C PRO A 51 9.33 15.40 -6.35
N LEU A 52 9.56 14.18 -6.85
CA LEU A 52 8.76 13.00 -6.52
C LEU A 52 9.12 12.35 -5.17
N LEU A 53 10.27 12.69 -4.58
CA LEU A 53 10.81 12.05 -3.38
C LEU A 53 10.90 13.01 -2.19
N LYS A 54 11.32 14.26 -2.41
CA LYS A 54 11.61 15.24 -1.35
C LYS A 54 10.45 15.57 -0.40
N HIS A 55 9.22 15.33 -0.84
CA HIS A 55 8.00 15.64 -0.09
C HIS A 55 7.32 14.40 0.48
N LEU A 56 7.94 13.23 0.40
CA LEU A 56 7.39 12.01 0.98
C LEU A 56 7.37 12.12 2.52
N GLY A 57 6.30 11.59 3.11
CA GLY A 57 6.21 11.40 4.54
C GLY A 57 7.17 10.30 5.03
N PRO A 58 7.21 10.03 6.34
CA PRO A 58 8.08 9.02 6.90
C PRO A 58 7.79 7.63 6.33
N GLU A 59 8.82 6.79 6.30
CA GLU A 59 8.68 5.36 6.02
C GLU A 59 7.96 4.67 7.19
N PRO A 60 6.91 3.87 6.93
CA PRO A 60 6.08 3.27 7.98
C PRO A 60 6.84 2.26 8.86
N LEU A 61 7.92 1.65 8.36
CA LEU A 61 8.76 0.74 9.14
C LEU A 61 10.00 1.44 9.74
N GLY A 62 10.15 2.74 9.51
CA GLY A 62 11.24 3.54 10.06
C GLY A 62 10.95 4.07 11.48
N ASN A 63 11.99 4.63 12.10
CA ASN A 63 11.93 5.15 13.47
C ASN A 63 11.10 6.44 13.60
N SER A 64 10.93 7.19 12.50
CA SER A 64 10.20 8.46 12.49
C SER A 64 8.66 8.30 12.42
N PHE A 65 8.16 7.08 12.19
CA PHE A 65 6.73 6.81 12.11
C PHE A 65 6.14 6.27 13.43
N SER A 66 5.11 6.95 13.93
CA SER A 66 4.41 6.60 15.17
C SER A 66 2.95 7.10 15.19
N GLY A 67 2.18 6.66 16.18
CA GLY A 67 0.84 7.20 16.44
C GLY A 67 0.85 8.67 16.86
N GLU A 68 1.90 9.13 17.55
CA GLU A 68 2.15 10.56 17.81
C GLU A 68 2.20 11.35 16.52
N TYR A 69 3.07 10.91 15.61
CA TYR A 69 3.27 11.58 14.33
C TYR A 69 1.94 11.72 13.57
N LEU A 70 1.17 10.63 13.43
CA LEU A 70 -0.11 10.68 12.74
C LEU A 70 -1.13 11.56 13.46
N PHE A 71 -1.17 11.52 14.79
CA PHE A 71 -2.07 12.37 15.56
C PHE A 71 -1.76 13.86 15.33
N GLN A 72 -0.49 14.26 15.40
CA GLN A 72 -0.08 15.64 15.15
C GLN A 72 -0.35 16.06 13.71
N ALA A 73 0.05 15.26 12.73
CA ALA A 73 -0.17 15.55 11.30
C ALA A 73 -1.66 15.62 10.91
N SER A 74 -2.53 14.93 11.66
CA SER A 74 -3.98 14.92 11.41
C SER A 74 -4.72 16.12 11.98
N ARG A 75 -4.10 16.91 12.86
CA ARG A 75 -4.78 18.04 13.50
C ARG A 75 -5.29 19.01 12.44
N LYS A 76 -6.53 19.46 12.62
CA LYS A 76 -7.28 20.34 11.69
C LYS A 76 -7.59 19.73 10.30
N ARG A 77 -7.23 18.47 10.04
CA ARG A 77 -7.56 17.79 8.77
C ARG A 77 -9.02 17.32 8.76
N LYS A 78 -9.77 17.77 7.75
CA LYS A 78 -11.20 17.43 7.54
C LYS A 78 -11.40 16.24 6.59
N VAL A 79 -10.34 15.80 5.90
CA VAL A 79 -10.40 14.65 4.99
C VAL A 79 -10.69 13.35 5.74
N SER A 80 -11.19 12.34 5.03
CA SER A 80 -11.36 11.00 5.58
C SER A 80 -10.01 10.41 6.02
N LEU A 81 -10.03 9.62 7.09
CA LEU A 81 -8.84 8.99 7.64
C LEU A 81 -8.15 8.08 6.62
N LYS A 82 -8.93 7.36 5.81
CA LYS A 82 -8.37 6.53 4.73
C LYS A 82 -7.61 7.38 3.70
N ASN A 83 -8.17 8.50 3.26
CA ASN A 83 -7.47 9.38 2.31
C ASN A 83 -6.24 10.03 2.94
N PHE A 84 -6.31 10.35 4.24
CA PHE A 84 -5.20 10.94 4.98
C PHE A 84 -3.99 10.02 5.02
N ILE A 85 -4.15 8.74 5.42
CA ILE A 85 -3.03 7.80 5.51
C ILE A 85 -2.55 7.28 4.15
N MET A 86 -3.34 7.46 3.08
CA MET A 86 -2.95 7.14 1.70
C MET A 86 -2.26 8.31 0.98
N ASN A 87 -2.15 9.47 1.63
CA ASN A 87 -1.38 10.57 1.08
C ASN A 87 0.12 10.30 1.33
N ALA A 88 0.88 10.11 0.26
CA ALA A 88 2.31 9.83 0.34
C ALA A 88 3.13 10.92 1.04
N GLN A 89 2.64 12.17 1.08
CA GLN A 89 3.26 13.26 1.84
C GLN A 89 3.02 13.17 3.35
N VAL A 90 2.02 12.40 3.78
CA VAL A 90 1.72 12.12 5.18
C VAL A 90 2.36 10.80 5.59
N LEU A 91 2.31 9.78 4.74
CA LEU A 91 2.85 8.46 5.03
C LEU A 91 3.20 7.75 3.72
N ALA A 92 4.47 7.40 3.55
CA ALA A 92 4.92 6.67 2.37
C ALA A 92 4.42 5.21 2.40
N GLY A 93 4.32 4.57 1.23
CA GLY A 93 4.11 3.12 1.10
C GLY A 93 2.71 2.56 1.40
N VAL A 94 1.78 3.32 2.02
CA VAL A 94 0.45 2.82 2.38
C VAL A 94 -0.57 2.98 1.23
N GLY A 95 -0.74 1.90 0.46
CA GLY A 95 -1.71 1.81 -0.63
C GLY A 95 -3.15 1.47 -0.20
N ASN A 96 -4.04 1.32 -1.19
CA ASN A 96 -5.48 1.10 -0.95
C ASN A 96 -5.81 -0.17 -0.14
N ILE A 97 -5.00 -1.22 -0.33
CA ILE A 97 -5.14 -2.52 0.35
C ILE A 97 -4.83 -2.34 1.83
N TYR A 98 -3.58 -1.97 2.11
CA TYR A 98 -3.05 -1.83 3.46
C TYR A 98 -3.77 -0.76 4.27
N ALA A 99 -4.19 0.34 3.64
CA ALA A 99 -5.06 1.31 4.32
C ALA A 99 -6.38 0.69 4.79
N SER A 100 -7.05 -0.11 3.94
CA SER A 100 -8.33 -0.73 4.29
C SER A 100 -8.18 -1.76 5.40
N GLU A 101 -7.15 -2.60 5.30
CA GLU A 101 -6.85 -3.65 6.28
C GLU A 101 -6.39 -3.07 7.62
N ALA A 102 -5.48 -2.08 7.63
CA ALA A 102 -5.02 -1.45 8.87
C ALA A 102 -6.15 -0.72 9.61
N LEU A 103 -7.08 -0.08 8.89
CA LEU A 103 -8.26 0.54 9.47
C LEU A 103 -9.23 -0.48 10.06
N PHE A 104 -9.33 -1.66 9.45
CA PHE A 104 -10.10 -2.77 10.01
C PHE A 104 -9.46 -3.32 11.30
N LEU A 105 -8.14 -3.57 11.30
CA LEU A 105 -7.41 -4.06 12.46
C LEU A 105 -7.45 -3.08 13.63
N SER A 106 -7.33 -1.78 13.34
CA SER A 106 -7.43 -0.72 14.33
C SER A 106 -8.86 -0.34 14.71
N LYS A 107 -9.88 -1.00 14.12
CA LYS A 107 -11.31 -0.80 14.43
C LYS A 107 -11.81 0.63 14.16
N ILE A 108 -11.26 1.31 13.15
CA ILE A 108 -11.63 2.70 12.80
C ILE A 108 -12.36 2.76 11.46
N ARG A 109 -13.47 3.50 11.39
CA ARG A 109 -14.16 3.70 10.10
C ARG A 109 -13.31 4.50 9.10
N PRO A 110 -13.27 4.10 7.82
CA PRO A 110 -12.43 4.77 6.82
C PRO A 110 -12.86 6.21 6.53
N GLN A 111 -14.14 6.52 6.68
CA GLN A 111 -14.73 7.84 6.46
C GLN A 111 -14.62 8.80 7.66
N LYS A 112 -14.13 8.33 8.81
CA LYS A 112 -13.94 9.18 10.00
C LYS A 112 -13.01 10.33 9.63
N ARG A 113 -13.32 11.55 10.03
CA ARG A 113 -12.44 12.71 9.77
C ARG A 113 -11.12 12.49 10.49
N ALA A 114 -10.00 12.63 9.80
CA ALA A 114 -8.66 12.41 10.37
C ALA A 114 -8.43 13.25 11.64
N GLY A 115 -8.87 14.50 11.65
CA GLY A 115 -8.80 15.39 12.81
C GLY A 115 -9.63 14.95 14.02
N ASN A 116 -10.58 14.01 13.87
CA ASN A 116 -11.47 13.56 14.96
C ASN A 116 -11.06 12.20 15.54
N VAL A 117 -9.94 11.63 15.07
CA VAL A 117 -9.40 10.37 15.60
C VAL A 117 -8.59 10.68 16.85
N SER A 118 -8.81 9.91 17.92
CA SER A 118 -8.11 10.11 19.18
C SER A 118 -6.67 9.63 19.07
N ARG A 119 -5.81 10.10 19.98
CA ARG A 119 -4.42 9.65 20.03
C ARG A 119 -4.30 8.13 20.18
N LYS A 120 -5.01 7.53 21.15
CA LYS A 120 -4.99 6.07 21.36
C LYS A 120 -5.37 5.29 20.10
N GLN A 121 -6.31 5.81 19.29
CA GLN A 121 -6.67 5.19 18.01
C GLN A 121 -5.55 5.30 16.96
N TYR A 122 -4.80 6.40 16.94
CA TYR A 122 -3.63 6.54 16.07
C TYR A 122 -2.46 5.65 16.49
N ASP A 123 -2.25 5.44 17.80
CA ASP A 123 -1.22 4.51 18.28
C ASP A 123 -1.55 3.07 17.81
N LEU A 124 -2.81 2.66 17.95
CA LEU A 124 -3.27 1.37 17.43
C LEU A 124 -3.17 1.29 15.89
N LEU A 125 -3.53 2.36 15.19
CA LEU A 125 -3.42 2.39 13.72
C LEU A 125 -1.98 2.28 13.25
N ALA A 126 -1.05 3.02 13.87
CA ALA A 126 0.37 2.96 13.53
C ALA A 126 0.94 1.55 13.79
N PHE A 127 0.58 0.93 14.91
CA PHE A 127 0.92 -0.47 15.21
C PHE A 127 0.37 -1.42 14.13
N SER A 128 -0.93 -1.33 13.80
CA SER A 128 -1.55 -2.18 12.78
C SER A 128 -0.93 -1.99 11.38
N ILE A 129 -0.50 -0.77 11.03
CA ILE A 129 0.20 -0.50 9.77
C ILE A 129 1.55 -1.21 9.75
N LYS A 130 2.34 -1.07 10.81
CA LYS A 130 3.67 -1.71 10.94
C LYS A 130 3.57 -3.22 10.85
N GLU A 131 2.73 -3.81 11.70
CA GLU A 131 2.50 -5.26 11.76
C GLU A 131 2.08 -5.81 10.40
N LEU A 132 1.14 -5.13 9.74
CA LEU A 132 0.61 -5.59 8.46
C LEU A 132 1.66 -5.52 7.35
N LEU A 133 2.42 -4.43 7.27
CA LEU A 133 3.46 -4.27 6.27
C LEU A 133 4.61 -5.25 6.49
N GLN A 134 5.02 -5.47 7.74
CA GLN A 134 6.06 -6.44 8.08
C GLN A 134 5.64 -7.87 7.72
N ASN A 135 4.44 -8.29 8.14
CA ASN A 135 3.87 -9.57 7.76
C ASN A 135 3.73 -9.72 6.24
N SER A 136 3.40 -8.65 5.53
CA SER A 136 3.31 -8.69 4.08
C SER A 136 4.67 -8.82 3.42
N ILE A 137 5.72 -8.17 3.94
CA ILE A 137 7.08 -8.28 3.40
C ILE A 137 7.62 -9.70 3.60
N GLU A 138 7.45 -10.27 4.79
CA GLU A 138 7.84 -11.65 5.11
C GLU A 138 7.16 -12.68 4.19
N LYS A 139 5.93 -12.40 3.74
CA LYS A 139 5.15 -13.26 2.84
C LYS A 139 5.31 -12.92 1.35
N GLY A 140 6.27 -12.07 0.99
CA GLY A 140 6.57 -11.70 -0.40
C GLY A 140 5.54 -10.75 -1.06
N GLY A 141 4.76 -10.03 -0.26
CA GLY A 141 3.79 -9.03 -0.73
C GLY A 141 2.37 -9.58 -0.99
N THR A 142 1.47 -8.68 -1.39
CA THR A 142 0.10 -9.05 -1.82
C THR A 142 0.00 -9.18 -3.33
N THR A 143 -0.13 -10.41 -3.83
CA THR A 143 -0.44 -10.64 -5.26
C THR A 143 -1.93 -10.57 -5.49
N LEU A 144 -2.44 -9.41 -5.88
CA LEU A 144 -3.86 -9.29 -6.21
C LEU A 144 -4.19 -9.73 -7.64
N ARG A 145 -3.39 -9.27 -8.62
CA ARG A 145 -3.60 -9.50 -10.06
C ARG A 145 -2.28 -9.67 -10.85
N ASP A 146 -1.29 -8.78 -10.67
CA ASP A 146 -0.09 -8.77 -11.55
C ASP A 146 1.25 -8.59 -10.80
N PHE A 147 1.24 -8.55 -9.46
CA PHE A 147 2.49 -8.44 -8.70
C PHE A 147 3.14 -9.82 -8.58
N VAL A 148 4.29 -9.96 -9.20
CA VAL A 148 5.12 -11.16 -9.11
C VAL A 148 6.45 -10.71 -8.52
N GLY A 149 6.97 -11.44 -7.54
CA GLY A 149 8.27 -11.17 -6.96
C GLY A 149 9.39 -11.19 -8.02
N SER A 150 10.57 -10.71 -7.65
CA SER A 150 11.75 -10.74 -8.52
C SER A 150 12.16 -12.16 -8.93
N ASP A 151 11.70 -13.17 -8.20
CA ASP A 151 11.85 -14.61 -8.45
C ASP A 151 10.72 -15.22 -9.31
N ASN A 152 9.85 -14.37 -9.86
CA ASN A 152 8.70 -14.76 -10.67
C ASN A 152 7.62 -15.57 -9.90
N LYS A 153 7.59 -15.51 -8.56
CA LYS A 153 6.54 -16.15 -7.73
C LYS A 153 5.48 -15.15 -7.25
N PRO A 154 4.20 -15.56 -7.16
CA PRO A 154 3.17 -14.74 -6.55
C PRO A 154 3.34 -14.70 -5.02
N GLY A 155 3.41 -13.51 -4.43
CA GLY A 155 3.27 -13.30 -2.98
C GLY A 155 1.90 -13.77 -2.44
N TYR A 156 1.92 -14.40 -1.27
CA TYR A 156 0.80 -15.20 -0.73
C TYR A 156 -0.19 -14.41 0.15
N PHE A 157 0.01 -13.10 0.36
CA PHE A 157 -0.76 -12.32 1.34
C PHE A 157 -2.27 -12.20 1.03
N LYS A 158 -2.71 -12.48 -0.21
CA LYS A 158 -4.13 -12.36 -0.62
C LYS A 158 -5.08 -13.25 0.19
N ASN A 159 -4.63 -14.40 0.68
CA ASN A 159 -5.48 -15.33 1.45
C ASN A 159 -5.87 -14.79 2.84
N GLU A 160 -5.16 -13.77 3.34
CA GLU A 160 -5.34 -13.26 4.70
C GLU A 160 -6.24 -12.02 4.77
N LEU A 161 -6.53 -11.37 3.65
CA LEU A 161 -7.31 -10.13 3.62
C LEU A 161 -8.65 -10.26 4.36
N MET A 162 -8.91 -9.31 5.26
CA MET A 162 -10.07 -9.27 6.13
C MET A 162 -11.23 -8.49 5.52
N VAL A 163 -10.93 -7.42 4.78
CA VAL A 163 -11.96 -6.53 4.19
C VAL A 163 -11.74 -6.21 2.72
N TYR A 164 -10.51 -5.97 2.27
CA TYR A 164 -10.22 -5.51 0.91
C TYR A 164 -10.71 -6.52 -0.14
N GLY A 165 -11.47 -6.04 -1.13
CA GLY A 165 -12.03 -6.88 -2.19
C GLY A 165 -13.11 -7.87 -1.71
N ARG A 166 -13.62 -7.72 -0.48
CA ARG A 166 -14.62 -8.61 0.14
C ARG A 166 -15.97 -7.91 0.36
N ALA A 167 -16.31 -6.91 -0.45
CA ALA A 167 -17.61 -6.26 -0.41
C ALA A 167 -18.75 -7.30 -0.49
N GLY A 168 -19.78 -7.14 0.34
CA GLY A 168 -20.91 -8.06 0.39
C GLY A 168 -20.63 -9.44 1.03
N LYS A 169 -19.39 -9.74 1.42
CA LYS A 169 -19.05 -10.98 2.15
C LYS A 169 -19.19 -10.81 3.65
N ALA A 170 -19.34 -11.92 4.37
CA ALA A 170 -19.31 -11.91 5.83
C ALA A 170 -17.91 -11.51 6.36
N CYS A 171 -17.91 -10.65 7.38
CA CYS A 171 -16.72 -10.28 8.12
C CYS A 171 -16.16 -11.50 8.85
N LYS A 172 -14.86 -11.81 8.67
CA LYS A 172 -14.21 -12.95 9.33
C LYS A 172 -14.20 -12.87 10.87
N LYS A 173 -14.44 -11.69 11.48
CA LYS A 173 -14.44 -11.50 12.95
C LYS A 173 -15.82 -11.51 13.60
N CYS A 174 -16.86 -11.04 12.92
CA CYS A 174 -18.19 -10.85 13.53
C CYS A 174 -19.36 -11.28 12.63
N SER A 175 -19.06 -11.88 11.48
CA SER A 175 -20.03 -12.38 10.50
C SER A 175 -20.96 -11.35 9.86
N SER A 176 -20.94 -10.08 10.29
CA SER A 176 -21.72 -9.02 9.64
C SER A 176 -21.27 -8.77 8.20
N LEU A 177 -22.21 -8.37 7.34
CA LEU A 177 -21.92 -8.06 5.94
C LEU A 177 -20.99 -6.84 5.82
N LEU A 178 -19.89 -7.04 5.08
CA LEU A 178 -18.95 -5.97 4.76
C LEU A 178 -19.58 -4.99 3.78
N LYS A 179 -19.45 -3.70 4.06
CA LYS A 179 -19.96 -2.61 3.24
C LYS A 179 -18.85 -2.03 2.38
N GLU A 180 -19.20 -1.62 1.18
CA GLU A 180 -18.32 -0.87 0.29
C GLU A 180 -18.80 0.58 0.18
N ILE A 181 -17.85 1.51 0.24
CA ILE A 181 -18.05 2.92 -0.08
C ILE A 181 -16.96 3.38 -1.06
N ARG A 182 -17.22 4.48 -1.77
CA ARG A 182 -16.20 5.15 -2.59
C ARG A 182 -15.68 6.37 -1.85
N LEU A 183 -14.37 6.41 -1.60
CA LEU A 183 -13.66 7.55 -1.04
C LEU A 183 -12.64 8.03 -2.07
N SER A 184 -12.79 9.27 -2.56
CA SER A 184 -11.93 9.84 -3.61
C SER A 184 -11.75 8.91 -4.82
N GLN A 185 -12.87 8.38 -5.34
CA GLN A 185 -12.92 7.43 -6.46
C GLN A 185 -12.22 6.08 -6.21
N ARG A 186 -11.89 5.74 -4.96
CA ARG A 186 -11.32 4.45 -4.58
C ARG A 186 -12.32 3.61 -3.78
N SER A 187 -12.48 2.36 -4.20
CA SER A 187 -13.24 1.35 -3.46
C SER A 187 -12.64 1.17 -2.05
N SER A 188 -13.52 1.19 -1.05
CA SER A 188 -13.19 1.08 0.36
C SER A 188 -14.19 0.16 1.03
N VAL A 189 -13.72 -1.03 1.39
CA VAL A 189 -14.53 -2.03 2.08
C VAL A 189 -14.23 -1.97 3.57
N TYR A 190 -15.26 -2.03 4.40
CA TYR A 190 -15.15 -1.99 5.85
C TYR A 190 -16.25 -2.79 6.54
N CYS A 191 -16.02 -3.16 7.79
CA CYS A 191 -17.02 -3.84 8.62
C CYS A 191 -17.82 -2.82 9.44
N PRO A 192 -19.15 -2.71 9.27
CA PRO A 192 -19.94 -1.72 9.98
C PRO A 192 -20.05 -1.98 11.50
N LYS A 193 -19.82 -3.23 11.94
CA LYS A 193 -19.82 -3.62 13.36
C LYS A 193 -18.44 -3.53 14.03
N CYS A 194 -17.39 -3.98 13.35
CA CYS A 194 -16.03 -3.98 13.93
C CYS A 194 -15.38 -2.60 13.92
N GLN A 195 -15.82 -1.68 13.07
CA GLN A 195 -15.21 -0.36 12.90
C GLN A 195 -16.16 0.75 13.34
N ALA A 196 -15.69 1.61 14.23
CA ALA A 196 -16.39 2.77 14.79
C ALA A 196 -15.94 4.10 14.17
#